data_AF-A0A3B9LYE7-F1
#
_entry.id   AF-A0A3B9LYE7-F1
#
_cell.length_a   1.000
_cell.length_b   1.000
_cell.length_c   1.000
_cell.angle_alpha   90.00
_cell.angle_beta   90.00
_cell.angle_gamma   90.00
#
_symmetry.space_group_name_H-M   'P 1'
#
loop_
_entity.id
_entity.type
_entity.pdbx_description
1 polymer ?
#
loop_
_entity_poly.entity_id
_entity_poly.type
_entity_poly.pdbx_seq_one_letter_code
_entity_poly.pdbx_strand_id
1 'polypeptide(L)'
;MVRDNEYHRSARADGWFATSTEENYKRRMEIEEARRALDKIKEPMRSCLLLKQQGLSYREIASTLSVKETNVGSLIARGRKEFARVYGKIGGRR
;
A
#
# COMPACT_ATOMS: atom_id res chain seq x y z
N MET A 1 10.51 60.66 12.50
CA MET A 1 9.64 59.69 13.18
C MET A 1 10.04 58.32 12.68
N VAL A 2 10.58 57.50 13.57
CA VAL A 2 11.05 56.14 13.32
C VAL A 2 9.84 55.20 13.32
N ARG A 3 10.03 54.04 12.69
CA ARG A 3 9.24 52.79 12.71
C ARG A 3 8.21 52.66 11.60
N ASP A 4 8.09 51.57 10.86
CA ASP A 4 8.89 50.35 10.59
C ASP A 4 8.07 49.71 9.45
N ASN A 5 8.60 49.57 8.24
CA ASN A 5 9.21 48.32 7.79
C ASN A 5 8.51 47.06 8.31
N GLU A 6 7.53 46.51 7.58
CA GLU A 6 7.42 45.05 7.42
C GLU A 6 6.43 44.65 6.31
N TYR A 7 6.77 44.96 5.06
CA TYR A 7 6.43 44.07 3.96
C TYR A 7 7.42 42.92 3.96
N HIS A 8 7.42 42.04 4.96
CA HIS A 8 8.15 40.79 4.85
C HIS A 8 7.48 39.69 5.69
N ARG A 9 7.45 38.52 5.05
CA ARG A 9 7.40 37.19 5.64
C ARG A 9 6.04 36.58 5.99
N SER A 10 5.63 35.79 5.01
CA SER A 10 5.61 34.33 5.15
C SER A 10 4.60 33.74 6.11
N ALA A 11 3.48 33.32 5.54
CA ALA A 11 3.26 31.89 5.39
C ALA A 11 2.27 31.72 4.25
N ARG A 12 2.72 31.08 3.18
CA ARG A 12 1.81 30.33 2.32
C ARG A 12 0.95 29.51 3.28
N ALA A 13 -0.36 29.47 3.07
CA ALA A 13 -1.25 28.53 3.73
C ALA A 13 -0.96 27.07 3.26
N ASP A 14 0.33 26.74 3.14
CA ASP A 14 0.89 25.46 2.75
C ASP A 14 0.99 24.62 4.02
N GLY A 15 -0.04 23.80 4.31
CA GLY A 15 0.19 22.56 5.06
C GLY A 15 -0.61 22.29 6.34
N TRP A 16 -1.43 23.20 6.88
CA TRP A 16 -2.16 22.91 8.14
C TRP A 16 -3.34 21.94 7.98
N PHE A 17 -3.76 21.65 6.75
CA PHE A 17 -4.76 20.64 6.41
C PHE A 17 -4.16 19.42 5.68
N ALA A 18 -2.87 19.12 5.86
CA ALA A 18 -2.19 18.06 5.09
C ALA A 18 -2.80 16.65 5.25
N THR A 19 -3.59 16.42 6.31
CA THR A 19 -4.59 15.37 6.50
C THR A 19 -4.95 15.42 7.99
N SER A 20 -6.23 15.33 8.37
CA SER A 20 -6.57 15.40 9.80
C SER A 20 -5.87 14.27 10.56
N THR A 21 -5.55 14.46 11.83
CA THR A 21 -4.95 13.40 12.68
C THR A 21 -5.73 12.09 12.60
N GLU A 22 -7.06 12.18 12.48
CA GLU A 22 -7.95 11.05 12.25
C GLU A 22 -7.75 10.36 10.90
N GLU A 23 -7.56 11.11 9.82
CA GLU A 23 -7.37 10.56 8.48
C GLU A 23 -5.99 9.90 8.35
N ASN A 24 -4.95 10.50 8.92
CA ASN A 24 -3.66 9.85 9.12
C ASN A 24 -3.78 8.53 9.89
N TYR A 25 -4.55 8.53 10.98
CA TYR A 25 -4.76 7.35 11.81
C TYR A 25 -5.49 6.25 11.03
N LYS A 26 -6.58 6.59 10.33
CA LYS A 26 -7.32 5.66 9.46
C LYS A 26 -6.42 5.04 8.40
N ARG A 27 -5.61 5.86 7.72
CA ARG A 27 -4.67 5.37 6.71
C ARG A 27 -3.64 4.40 7.29
N ARG A 28 -3.12 4.68 8.49
CA ARG A 28 -2.18 3.78 9.17
C ARG A 28 -2.84 2.45 9.55
N MET A 29 -4.08 2.50 10.02
CA MET A 29 -4.87 1.31 10.34
C MET A 29 -5.13 0.46 9.09
N GLU A 30 -5.57 1.07 7.98
CA GLU A 30 -5.81 0.35 6.72
C GLU A 30 -4.54 -0.33 6.18
N ILE A 31 -3.39 0.36 6.25
CA ILE A 31 -2.09 -0.22 5.87
C ILE A 31 -1.73 -1.40 6.77
N GLU A 32 -1.98 -1.28 8.07
CA GLU A 32 -1.67 -2.33 9.04
C GLU A 32 -2.55 -3.58 8.83
N GLU A 33 -3.84 -3.38 8.60
CA GLU A 33 -4.80 -4.45 8.27
C GLU A 33 -4.42 -5.14 6.96
N ALA A 34 -4.04 -4.39 5.93
CA ALA A 34 -3.59 -4.93 4.65
C ALA A 34 -2.30 -5.76 4.82
N ARG A 35 -1.34 -5.29 5.63
CA ARG A 35 -0.12 -6.05 5.96
C ARG A 35 -0.45 -7.34 6.70
N ARG A 36 -1.29 -7.28 7.73
CA ARG A 36 -1.75 -8.47 8.47
C ARG A 36 -2.44 -9.48 7.56
N ALA A 37 -3.21 -9.00 6.58
CA ALA A 37 -3.85 -9.88 5.60
C ALA A 37 -2.84 -10.55 4.67
N LEU A 38 -1.85 -9.80 4.16
CA LEU A 38 -0.76 -10.33 3.33
C LEU A 38 0.06 -11.38 4.08
N ASP A 39 0.33 -11.19 5.37
CA ASP A 39 1.09 -12.15 6.18
C ASP A 39 0.40 -13.50 6.39
N LYS A 40 -0.91 -13.58 6.18
CA LYS A 40 -1.64 -14.86 6.20
C LYS A 40 -1.56 -15.62 4.86
N ILE A 41 -1.09 -14.97 3.79
CA ILE A 41 -0.94 -15.60 2.47
C ILE A 41 0.40 -16.32 2.41
N LYS A 42 0.38 -17.59 2.02
CA LYS A 42 1.60 -18.41 1.92
C LYS A 42 2.44 -18.01 0.69
N GLU A 43 3.75 -18.21 0.81
CA GLU A 43 4.65 -18.15 -0.35
C GLU A 43 4.37 -19.33 -1.32
N PRO A 44 4.59 -19.14 -2.63
CA PRO A 44 5.09 -17.95 -3.31
C PRO A 44 4.00 -16.91 -3.66
N MET A 45 2.73 -17.14 -3.29
CA MET A 45 1.61 -16.27 -3.69
C MET A 45 1.75 -14.86 -3.16
N ARG A 46 2.18 -14.69 -1.91
CA ARG A 46 2.42 -13.37 -1.30
C ARG A 46 3.45 -12.58 -2.10
N SER A 47 4.59 -13.18 -2.40
CA SER A 47 5.62 -12.53 -3.23
C SER A 47 5.11 -12.19 -4.63
N CYS A 48 4.37 -13.08 -5.28
CA CYS A 48 3.78 -12.80 -6.59
C CYS A 48 2.86 -11.56 -6.57
N LEU A 49 2.06 -11.38 -5.51
CA LEU A 49 1.17 -10.22 -5.37
C LEU A 49 1.96 -8.92 -5.21
N LEU A 50 2.97 -8.92 -4.34
CA LEU A 50 3.81 -7.76 -4.07
C LEU A 50 4.57 -7.31 -5.32
N LEU A 51 5.22 -8.25 -6.00
CA LEU A 51 5.95 -7.95 -7.24
C LEU A 51 5.01 -7.47 -8.34
N LYS A 52 3.80 -8.05 -8.45
CA LYS A 52 2.83 -7.56 -9.44
C LYS A 52 2.37 -6.13 -9.15
N GLN A 53 2.20 -5.77 -7.87
CA GLN A 53 1.85 -4.42 -7.46
C GLN A 53 2.97 -3.41 -7.72
N GLN A 54 4.23 -3.86 -7.68
CA GLN A 54 5.40 -3.06 -8.07
C GLN A 54 5.53 -2.86 -9.60
N GLY A 55 4.66 -3.49 -10.39
CA GLY A 55 4.61 -3.31 -11.85
C GLY A 55 5.34 -4.39 -12.66
N LEU A 56 5.89 -5.43 -12.02
CA LEU A 56 6.62 -6.47 -12.74
C LEU A 56 5.69 -7.28 -13.68
N SER A 57 6.25 -7.68 -14.81
CA SER A 57 5.63 -8.62 -15.75
C SER A 57 5.62 -10.04 -15.18
N TYR A 58 4.79 -10.93 -15.75
CA TYR A 58 4.71 -12.31 -15.28
C TYR A 58 6.02 -13.06 -15.48
N ARG A 59 6.75 -12.77 -16.57
CA ARG A 59 8.08 -13.32 -16.84
C ARG A 59 9.12 -12.88 -15.81
N GLU A 60 9.12 -11.60 -15.41
CA GLU A 60 10.05 -11.09 -14.39
C GLU A 60 9.74 -11.69 -13.01
N ILE A 61 8.46 -11.82 -12.66
CA ILE A 61 8.04 -12.49 -11.41
C ILE A 61 8.47 -13.95 -11.41
N ALA A 62 8.28 -14.66 -12.53
CA ALA A 62 8.67 -16.05 -12.70
C ALA A 62 10.18 -16.24 -12.46
N SER A 63 10.99 -15.38 -13.10
CA SER A 63 12.45 -15.35 -12.95
C SER A 63 12.86 -15.04 -11.51
N THR A 64 12.30 -13.99 -10.92
CA THR A 64 12.64 -13.53 -9.56
C THR A 64 12.35 -14.58 -8.49
N LEU A 65 11.22 -15.30 -8.63
CA LEU A 65 10.79 -16.29 -7.64
C LEU A 65 11.19 -17.73 -8.01
N SER A 66 11.89 -17.93 -9.14
CA SER A 66 12.24 -19.25 -9.67
C SER A 66 11.03 -20.18 -9.80
N VAL A 67 9.90 -19.64 -10.26
CA VAL A 67 8.67 -20.40 -10.53
C VAL A 67 8.37 -20.42 -12.03
N LYS A 68 7.57 -21.39 -12.47
CA LYS A 68 7.11 -21.43 -13.88
C LYS A 68 6.24 -20.21 -14.18
N GLU A 69 6.49 -19.53 -15.30
CA GLU A 69 5.69 -18.37 -15.73
C GLU A 69 4.20 -18.70 -15.87
N THR A 70 3.88 -19.90 -16.37
CA THR A 70 2.50 -20.40 -16.46
C THR A 70 1.80 -20.52 -15.09
N ASN A 71 2.57 -20.72 -14.01
CA ASN A 71 2.04 -20.79 -12.65
C ASN A 71 1.82 -19.42 -12.02
N VAL A 72 2.51 -18.37 -12.50
CA VAL A 72 2.45 -17.01 -11.91
C VAL A 72 1.02 -16.47 -11.94
N GLY A 73 0.32 -16.59 -13.07
CA GLY A 73 -1.08 -16.16 -13.19
C GLY A 73 -1.99 -16.85 -12.16
N SER A 74 -1.86 -18.18 -12.03
CA SER A 74 -2.62 -18.98 -11.07
C SER A 74 -2.26 -18.67 -9.61
N LEU A 75 -1.01 -18.34 -9.31
CA LEU A 75 -0.56 -17.91 -7.98
C LEU A 75 -1.12 -16.54 -7.62
N ILE A 76 -1.12 -15.58 -8.56
CA ILE A 76 -1.71 -14.25 -8.37
C ILE A 76 -3.22 -14.36 -8.16
N ALA A 77 -3.92 -15.14 -9.00
CA ALA A 77 -5.37 -15.31 -8.88
C ALA A 77 -5.77 -15.93 -7.53
N ARG A 78 -5.09 -17.01 -7.12
CA ARG A 78 -5.32 -17.64 -5.82
C ARG A 78 -4.95 -16.71 -4.66
N GLY A 79 -3.82 -16.02 -4.76
CA GLY A 79 -3.37 -15.04 -3.78
C GLY A 79 -4.38 -13.90 -3.59
N ARG A 80 -4.96 -13.35 -4.67
CA ARG A 80 -6.00 -12.31 -4.58
C ARG A 80 -7.26 -12.82 -3.88
N LYS A 81 -7.69 -14.04 -4.19
CA LYS A 81 -8.85 -14.67 -3.53
C LYS A 81 -8.59 -14.89 -2.04
N GLU A 82 -7.40 -15.38 -1.69
CA GLU A 82 -6.97 -15.52 -0.30
C GLU A 82 -6.89 -14.18 0.43
N PHE A 83 -6.29 -13.17 -0.20
CA PHE A 83 -6.21 -11.82 0.33
C PHE A 83 -7.59 -11.25 0.65
N ALA A 84 -8.52 -11.26 -0.32
CA ALA A 84 -9.88 -10.76 -0.12
C ALA A 84 -10.60 -11.50 1.02
N ARG A 85 -10.42 -12.82 1.11
CA ARG A 85 -11.00 -13.65 2.18
C ARG A 85 -10.43 -13.29 3.56
N VAL A 86 -9.13 -13.04 3.68
CA VAL A 86 -8.50 -12.73 4.97
C VAL A 86 -8.74 -11.27 5.35
N TYR A 87 -8.56 -10.34 4.42
CA TYR A 87 -8.76 -8.92 4.63
C TYR A 87 -10.19 -8.61 5.08
N GLY A 88 -11.19 -9.22 4.44
CA GLY A 88 -12.59 -9.10 4.85
C GLY A 88 -12.93 -9.74 6.20
N LYS A 89 -12.06 -10.59 6.77
CA LYS A 89 -12.18 -11.12 8.14
C LYS A 89 -11.50 -10.21 9.18
N ILE A 90 -10.48 -9.46 8.78
CA ILE A 90 -9.71 -8.58 9.68
C ILE A 90 -10.46 -7.27 9.93
N GLY A 91 -11.35 -6.86 9.03
CA GLY A 91 -12.10 -5.59 9.11
C GLY A 91 -11.90 -4.70 7.90
N GLY A 92 -11.03 -5.11 6.97
CA GLY A 92 -10.81 -4.43 5.71
C GLY A 92 -12.11 -4.26 4.93
N ARG A 93 -12.40 -3.03 4.53
CA ARG A 93 -13.63 -2.62 3.84
C ARG A 93 -13.93 -3.61 2.68
N ARG A 94 -15.09 -4.28 2.76
CA ARG A 94 -15.58 -5.23 1.74
C ARG A 94 -15.81 -4.54 0.40
#